data_AF-A0A433PV35-F1
#
_entry.id   AF-A0A433PV35-F1
#
_cell.length_a   1.000
_cell.length_b   1.000
_cell.length_c   1.000
_cell.angle_alpha   90.00
_cell.angle_beta   90.00
_cell.angle_gamma   90.00
#
_symmetry.space_group_name_H-M   'P 1'
#
loop_
_entity.id
_entity.type
_entity.pdbx_description
1 polymer ?
#
loop_
_entity_poly.entity_id
_entity_poly.type
_entity_poly.pdbx_seq_one_letter_code
_entity_poly.pdbx_strand_id
1 'polypeptide(L)'
;MINLSSVSRKICESNYWIDNTALENMERKGSTNGCATTPYKVNTSSHSIDTFSDLTLLNPSGTAANNITYAFPSTGIAWPDDKTRLKPPAYQPDEALPPPNWALRYPNGQYTAEYPPPDLSLDEHFQVWMRTSWYPTFRKLWGKNTQLAMEPGRYQMELDMNYPIQSYGGTKAIILTSTSFLGDRNSFMGYAWITMGCICAALGIIFLGANCIKPRKLGDHTYLSWNQGAGGGPTSGAAHPE
;
A
#
# COMPACT_ATOMS: atom_id res chain seq x y z
N MET A 1 -3.74 -60.16 -15.20
CA MET A 1 -4.47 -59.30 -16.15
C MET A 1 -5.75 -58.83 -15.49
N ILE A 2 -5.78 -57.59 -15.00
CA ILE A 2 -7.00 -56.92 -14.54
C ILE A 2 -7.02 -55.57 -15.27
N ASN A 3 -8.14 -55.35 -15.95
CA ASN A 3 -8.37 -54.31 -16.94
C ASN A 3 -8.72 -53.00 -16.22
N LEU A 4 -7.83 -52.00 -16.26
CA LEU A 4 -8.10 -50.64 -15.77
C LEU A 4 -8.57 -49.80 -16.96
N SER A 5 -9.89 -49.70 -17.10
CA SER A 5 -10.54 -48.74 -17.98
C SER A 5 -10.18 -47.31 -17.56
N SER A 6 -9.34 -46.66 -18.38
CA SER A 6 -9.27 -45.23 -18.65
C SER A 6 -10.01 -44.29 -17.67
N VAL A 7 -9.35 -43.91 -16.57
CA VAL A 7 -9.59 -42.61 -15.92
C VAL A 7 -8.48 -41.68 -16.41
N SER A 8 -8.79 -40.88 -17.43
CA SER A 8 -7.89 -39.89 -18.00
C SER A 8 -7.63 -38.79 -16.97
N ARG A 9 -6.59 -38.98 -16.15
CA ARG A 9 -6.02 -37.94 -15.30
C ARG A 9 -5.35 -36.91 -16.19
N LYS A 10 -6.09 -35.85 -16.56
CA LYS A 10 -5.49 -34.62 -17.08
C LYS A 10 -4.96 -33.81 -15.90
N ILE A 11 -3.70 -34.06 -15.55
CA ILE A 11 -2.91 -33.16 -14.70
C ILE A 11 -2.68 -31.89 -15.53
N CYS A 12 -3.35 -30.79 -15.16
CA CYS A 12 -3.11 -29.47 -15.75
C CYS A 12 -1.81 -28.90 -15.16
N GLU A 13 -0.68 -29.17 -15.80
CA GLU A 13 0.52 -28.35 -15.60
C GLU A 13 0.34 -27.02 -16.35
N SER A 14 0.45 -25.90 -15.64
CA SER A 14 0.62 -24.60 -16.29
C SER A 14 1.74 -23.83 -15.61
N ASN A 15 2.85 -23.73 -16.32
CA ASN A 15 4.00 -22.91 -15.97
C ASN A 15 3.64 -21.44 -16.23
N TYR A 16 3.44 -20.64 -15.18
CA TYR A 16 3.19 -19.20 -15.30
C TYR A 16 4.45 -18.42 -14.90
N TRP A 17 5.12 -17.81 -15.88
CA TRP A 17 6.18 -16.82 -15.68
C TRP A 17 5.56 -15.42 -15.64
N ILE A 18 6.04 -14.57 -14.73
CA ILE A 18 5.56 -13.20 -14.52
C ILE A 18 6.34 -12.26 -15.45
N ASP A 19 5.70 -11.76 -16.50
CA ASP A 19 6.17 -10.59 -17.26
C ASP A 19 5.31 -9.37 -16.88
N ASN A 20 5.97 -8.27 -16.49
CA ASN A 20 5.32 -7.05 -16.01
C ASN A 20 4.50 -6.31 -17.08
N THR A 21 4.55 -6.73 -18.34
CA THR A 21 3.71 -6.21 -19.43
C THR A 21 2.30 -6.84 -19.48
N ALA A 22 2.01 -7.84 -18.64
CA ALA A 22 0.73 -8.56 -18.65
C ALA A 22 -0.44 -7.87 -17.90
N LEU A 23 -0.21 -6.75 -17.20
CA LEU A 23 -1.27 -6.09 -16.42
C LEU A 23 -2.37 -5.43 -17.28
N GLU A 24 -2.07 -5.07 -18.53
CA GLU A 24 -3.07 -4.57 -19.49
C GLU A 24 -3.68 -5.66 -20.38
N ASN A 25 -3.10 -6.87 -20.42
CA ASN A 25 -3.44 -7.92 -21.40
C ASN A 25 -4.01 -9.21 -20.77
N MET A 26 -4.74 -9.10 -19.66
CA MET A 26 -5.53 -10.23 -19.11
C MET A 26 -6.90 -10.38 -19.79
N GLU A 27 -7.06 -9.90 -21.03
CA GLU A 27 -8.13 -10.33 -21.92
C GLU A 27 -7.67 -11.53 -22.76
N ARG A 28 -8.35 -12.66 -22.52
CA ARG A 28 -8.33 -13.92 -23.29
C ARG A 28 -7.07 -14.78 -23.21
N LYS A 29 -7.18 -15.83 -22.37
CA LYS A 29 -6.76 -17.23 -22.59
C LYS A 29 -7.38 -18.01 -21.41
N GLY A 30 -8.25 -18.99 -21.51
CA GLY A 30 -8.85 -19.80 -22.56
C GLY A 30 -9.70 -20.85 -21.80
N SER A 31 -10.85 -21.26 -22.35
CA SER A 31 -11.67 -22.31 -21.74
C SER A 31 -10.92 -23.64 -21.86
N THR A 32 -10.69 -24.29 -20.73
CA THR A 32 -10.32 -25.70 -20.70
C THR A 32 -11.47 -26.49 -20.11
N ASN A 33 -12.15 -27.24 -20.97
CA ASN A 33 -13.23 -28.20 -20.68
C ASN A 33 -14.64 -27.62 -20.43
N GLY A 34 -15.05 -26.57 -21.15
CA GLY A 34 -16.46 -26.12 -21.15
C GLY A 34 -16.94 -25.45 -19.86
N CYS A 35 -16.10 -25.38 -18.84
CA CYS A 35 -16.30 -24.52 -17.68
C CYS A 35 -15.71 -23.13 -18.01
N ALA A 36 -16.45 -22.07 -17.68
CA ALA A 36 -15.97 -20.71 -17.83
C ALA A 36 -14.88 -20.45 -16.77
N THR A 37 -13.62 -20.54 -17.17
CA THR A 37 -12.52 -19.97 -16.38
C THR A 37 -12.73 -18.46 -16.37
N THR A 38 -13.33 -17.94 -15.31
CA THR A 38 -13.37 -16.51 -15.08
C THR A 38 -11.92 -16.01 -15.05
N PRO A 39 -11.56 -15.01 -15.88
CA PRO A 39 -10.20 -14.48 -15.87
C PRO A 39 -9.96 -13.88 -14.49
N TYR A 40 -9.24 -14.60 -13.64
CA TYR A 40 -8.85 -14.12 -12.32
C TYR A 40 -7.73 -13.10 -12.50
N LYS A 41 -7.84 -11.95 -11.83
CA LYS A 41 -6.71 -11.02 -11.76
C LYS A 41 -5.57 -11.72 -11.00
N VAL A 42 -4.32 -11.57 -11.42
CA VAL A 42 -3.17 -12.20 -10.74
C VAL A 42 -3.15 -11.88 -9.23
N ASN A 43 -3.64 -10.70 -8.84
CA ASN A 43 -3.73 -10.31 -7.44
C ASN A 43 -4.72 -11.18 -6.63
N THR A 44 -5.81 -11.67 -7.24
CA THR A 44 -6.78 -12.51 -6.55
C THR A 44 -6.23 -13.91 -6.32
N SER A 45 -5.50 -14.45 -7.31
CA SER A 45 -4.84 -15.75 -7.17
C SER A 45 -3.63 -15.71 -6.25
N SER A 46 -2.93 -14.57 -6.13
CA SER A 46 -1.78 -14.43 -5.23
C SER A 46 -2.12 -13.96 -3.82
N HIS A 47 -3.40 -13.98 -3.43
CA HIS A 47 -3.82 -13.60 -2.07
C HIS A 47 -3.05 -14.37 -1.00
N SER A 48 -2.47 -13.63 -0.05
CA SER A 48 -1.80 -14.23 1.10
C SER A 48 -2.81 -15.01 1.94
N ILE A 49 -2.62 -16.32 2.04
CA ILE A 49 -3.44 -17.22 2.85
C ILE A 49 -2.80 -17.55 4.21
N ASP A 50 -1.77 -16.77 4.60
CA ASP A 50 -1.18 -16.85 5.94
C ASP A 50 -2.22 -16.38 6.98
N THR A 51 -2.37 -17.12 8.07
CA THR A 51 -3.25 -16.76 9.19
C THR A 51 -2.45 -16.46 10.45
N PHE A 52 -2.89 -15.45 11.20
CA PHE A 52 -2.22 -15.03 12.43
C PHE A 52 -3.21 -15.11 13.60
N SER A 53 -2.78 -15.71 14.71
CA SER A 53 -3.53 -15.69 15.96
C SER A 53 -3.45 -14.30 16.61
N ASP A 54 -4.35 -14.08 17.57
CA ASP A 54 -4.22 -12.95 18.51
C ASP A 54 -2.94 -13.08 19.36
N LEU A 55 -2.48 -11.95 19.91
CA LEU A 55 -1.31 -11.92 20.77
C LEU A 55 -1.69 -12.35 22.19
N THR A 56 -0.88 -13.20 22.81
CA THR A 56 -1.05 -13.61 24.21
C THR A 56 0.10 -13.08 25.05
N LEU A 57 -0.23 -12.33 26.11
CA LEU A 57 0.72 -11.76 27.05
C LEU A 57 1.20 -12.85 28.03
N LEU A 58 2.50 -13.14 27.91
CA LEU A 58 3.33 -14.06 28.71
C LEU A 58 3.32 -13.79 30.21
N ASN A 59 3.57 -12.52 30.52
CA ASN A 59 3.99 -12.07 31.85
C ASN A 59 3.20 -10.80 32.21
N PRO A 60 1.91 -10.94 32.59
CA PRO A 60 1.14 -9.80 33.06
C PRO A 60 1.73 -9.26 34.39
N SER A 61 1.98 -7.96 34.45
CA SER A 61 2.53 -7.33 35.65
C SER A 61 1.43 -7.16 36.71
N GLY A 62 1.62 -7.71 37.91
CA GLY A 62 0.73 -7.46 39.04
C GLY A 62 -0.46 -8.42 39.21
N THR A 63 -0.52 -9.51 38.43
CA THR A 63 -1.59 -10.51 38.53
C THR A 63 -1.00 -11.91 38.67
N ALA A 64 -1.53 -12.72 39.61
CA ALA A 64 -1.21 -14.14 39.72
C ALA A 64 -1.91 -14.99 38.63
N ALA A 65 -2.36 -14.37 37.54
CA ALA A 65 -3.32 -14.91 36.59
C ALA A 65 -2.70 -15.24 35.22
N ASN A 66 -3.40 -16.17 34.57
CA ASN A 66 -3.17 -16.77 33.26
C ASN A 66 -2.93 -15.75 32.13
N ASN A 67 -2.29 -16.22 31.06
CA ASN A 67 -2.00 -15.47 29.82
C ASN A 67 -3.17 -14.55 29.39
N ILE A 68 -2.90 -13.26 29.18
CA ILE A 68 -3.92 -12.28 28.74
C ILE A 68 -3.89 -12.18 27.22
N THR A 69 -5.02 -12.42 26.54
CA THR A 69 -5.11 -12.27 25.09
C THR A 69 -5.40 -10.82 24.71
N TYR A 70 -4.53 -10.23 23.90
CA TYR A 70 -4.73 -8.96 23.22
C TYR A 70 -5.29 -9.22 21.81
N ALA A 71 -6.59 -8.99 21.66
CA ALA A 71 -7.30 -9.25 20.42
C ALA A 71 -6.98 -8.18 19.36
N PHE A 72 -6.80 -8.63 18.11
CA PHE A 72 -6.74 -7.78 16.93
C PHE A 72 -7.96 -8.01 16.04
N PRO A 73 -9.02 -7.21 16.21
CA PRO A 73 -10.15 -7.23 15.29
C PRO A 73 -9.70 -7.11 13.83
N SER A 74 -10.20 -8.02 13.00
CA SER A 74 -10.07 -8.00 11.54
C SER A 74 -11.15 -7.13 10.87
N THR A 75 -11.97 -6.43 11.65
CA THR A 75 -13.05 -5.56 11.16
C THR A 75 -12.62 -4.10 11.15
N GLY A 76 -13.12 -3.35 10.16
CA GLY A 76 -12.76 -1.95 9.95
C GLY A 76 -11.30 -1.73 9.53
N ILE A 77 -10.62 -2.75 9.00
CA ILE A 77 -9.27 -2.67 8.43
C ILE A 77 -9.30 -2.19 6.97
N ALA A 78 -10.38 -2.48 6.24
CA ALA A 78 -10.59 -2.03 4.88
C ALA A 78 -11.16 -0.61 4.82
N TRP A 79 -10.92 0.07 3.71
CA TRP A 79 -11.45 1.41 3.48
C TRP A 79 -12.95 1.31 3.18
N PRO A 80 -13.79 2.26 3.64
CA PRO A 80 -15.22 2.24 3.34
C PRO A 80 -15.51 2.17 1.83
N ASP A 81 -14.69 2.83 1.01
CA ASP A 81 -14.82 2.82 -0.44
C ASP A 81 -14.54 1.42 -1.02
N ASP A 82 -13.55 0.69 -0.50
CA ASP A 82 -13.21 -0.65 -0.99
C ASP A 82 -14.35 -1.65 -0.74
N LYS A 83 -15.09 -1.49 0.37
CA LYS A 83 -16.27 -2.31 0.68
C LYS A 83 -17.38 -2.17 -0.36
N THR A 84 -17.53 -1.00 -0.97
CA THR A 84 -18.58 -0.77 -1.99
C THR A 84 -18.21 -1.34 -3.36
N ARG A 85 -16.93 -1.56 -3.60
CA ARG A 85 -16.40 -2.03 -4.89
C ARG A 85 -16.56 -3.54 -5.06
N LEU A 86 -16.44 -4.29 -3.96
CA LEU A 86 -16.65 -5.73 -3.96
C LEU A 86 -18.12 -6.01 -3.67
N LYS A 87 -18.71 -6.87 -4.51
CA LYS A 87 -20.09 -7.32 -4.38
C LYS A 87 -20.09 -8.82 -4.15
N PRO A 88 -21.13 -9.36 -3.48
CA PRO A 88 -21.30 -10.79 -3.37
C PRO A 88 -21.32 -11.45 -4.76
N PRO A 89 -20.88 -12.71 -4.87
CA PRO A 89 -20.88 -13.43 -6.13
C PRO A 89 -22.30 -13.50 -6.71
N ALA A 90 -22.46 -13.08 -7.96
CA ALA A 90 -23.73 -13.14 -8.68
C ALA A 90 -23.90 -14.46 -9.48
N TYR A 91 -22.87 -15.31 -9.48
CA TYR A 91 -22.82 -16.56 -10.22
C TYR A 91 -23.18 -17.74 -9.32
N GLN A 92 -23.70 -18.81 -9.91
CA GLN A 92 -23.92 -20.07 -9.21
C GLN A 92 -22.59 -20.82 -9.01
N PRO A 93 -22.43 -21.64 -7.96
CA PRO A 93 -21.19 -22.35 -7.67
C PRO A 93 -20.59 -23.12 -8.87
N ASP A 94 -21.44 -23.69 -9.72
CA ASP A 94 -21.02 -24.51 -10.87
C ASP A 94 -20.55 -23.68 -12.08
N GLU A 95 -20.81 -22.37 -12.07
CA GLU A 95 -20.49 -21.46 -13.19
C GLU A 95 -19.07 -20.89 -13.14
N ALA A 96 -18.38 -21.05 -12.00
CA ALA A 96 -17.05 -20.50 -11.79
C ALA A 96 -16.16 -21.50 -11.05
N LEU A 97 -14.85 -21.36 -11.26
CA LEU A 97 -13.85 -22.15 -10.54
C LEU A 97 -13.04 -21.24 -9.61
N PRO A 98 -12.65 -21.73 -8.43
CA PRO A 98 -11.71 -21.02 -7.56
C PRO A 98 -10.34 -20.86 -8.24
N PRO A 99 -9.59 -19.80 -7.90
CA PRO A 99 -8.21 -19.65 -8.35
C PRO A 99 -7.33 -20.85 -7.93
N PRO A 100 -6.33 -21.26 -8.73
CA PRO A 100 -5.50 -22.43 -8.45
C PRO A 100 -4.80 -22.40 -7.09
N ASN A 101 -4.32 -21.23 -6.65
CA ASN A 101 -3.62 -21.06 -5.38
C ASN A 101 -4.54 -21.14 -4.15
N TRP A 102 -5.86 -21.24 -4.35
CA TRP A 102 -6.83 -21.44 -3.28
C TRP A 102 -7.13 -22.93 -3.03
N ALA A 103 -6.31 -23.83 -3.58
CA ALA A 103 -6.48 -25.27 -3.42
C ALA A 103 -6.58 -25.73 -1.95
N LEU A 104 -5.93 -25.05 -1.01
CA LEU A 104 -6.08 -25.36 0.43
C LEU A 104 -7.47 -25.02 0.97
N ARG A 105 -8.11 -23.98 0.44
CA ARG A 105 -9.48 -23.57 0.80
C ARG A 105 -10.53 -24.37 0.02
N TYR A 106 -10.19 -24.79 -1.21
CA TYR A 106 -11.04 -25.54 -2.12
C TYR A 106 -10.29 -26.78 -2.65
N PRO A 107 -10.23 -27.87 -1.87
CA PRO A 107 -9.40 -29.04 -2.17
C PRO A 107 -9.75 -29.73 -3.50
N ASN A 108 -11.02 -29.64 -3.91
CA ASN A 108 -11.51 -30.21 -5.16
C ASN A 108 -11.44 -29.23 -6.34
N GLY A 109 -10.91 -28.02 -6.14
CA GLY A 109 -10.77 -27.00 -7.18
C GLY A 109 -12.09 -26.53 -7.79
N GLN A 110 -13.22 -26.75 -7.10
CA GLN A 110 -14.57 -26.40 -7.51
C GLN A 110 -15.32 -25.81 -6.31
N TYR A 111 -16.25 -24.90 -6.58
CA TYR A 111 -17.21 -24.50 -5.55
C TYR A 111 -18.27 -25.59 -5.41
N THR A 112 -18.59 -25.95 -4.16
CA THR A 112 -19.63 -26.94 -3.86
C THR A 112 -20.57 -26.37 -2.82
N ALA A 113 -21.68 -27.07 -2.51
CA ALA A 113 -22.56 -26.65 -1.42
C ALA A 113 -21.85 -26.64 -0.04
N GLU A 114 -20.83 -27.49 0.13
CA GLU A 114 -19.99 -27.54 1.33
C GLU A 114 -18.94 -26.42 1.34
N TYR A 115 -18.41 -26.07 0.17
CA TYR A 115 -17.43 -25.00 -0.02
C TYR A 115 -17.97 -23.95 -1.01
N PRO A 116 -18.91 -23.09 -0.57
CA PRO A 116 -19.48 -22.06 -1.43
C PRO A 116 -18.43 -21.01 -1.81
N PRO A 117 -18.66 -20.25 -2.90
CA PRO A 117 -17.83 -19.10 -3.21
C PRO A 117 -17.88 -18.09 -2.04
N PRO A 118 -16.74 -17.51 -1.65
CA PRO A 118 -16.68 -16.67 -0.48
C PRO A 118 -17.28 -15.29 -0.78
N ASP A 119 -17.96 -14.70 0.19
CA ASP A 119 -18.41 -13.31 0.07
C ASP A 119 -17.24 -12.35 0.30
N LEU A 120 -16.62 -11.92 -0.80
CA LEU A 120 -15.49 -11.00 -0.80
C LEU A 120 -15.83 -9.59 -0.30
N SER A 121 -17.12 -9.24 -0.25
CA SER A 121 -17.56 -7.94 0.28
C SER A 121 -17.48 -7.86 1.81
N LEU A 122 -17.51 -9.01 2.48
CA LEU A 122 -17.33 -9.12 3.94
C LEU A 122 -15.88 -9.44 4.33
N ASP A 123 -15.11 -10.01 3.41
CA ASP A 123 -13.69 -10.35 3.62
C ASP A 123 -12.80 -9.10 3.50
N GLU A 124 -12.58 -8.42 4.62
CA GLU A 124 -11.75 -7.22 4.66
C GLU A 124 -10.25 -7.51 4.42
N HIS A 125 -9.75 -8.71 4.75
CA HIS A 125 -8.37 -9.11 4.45
C HIS A 125 -8.17 -9.21 2.95
N PHE A 126 -9.13 -9.78 2.23
CA PHE A 126 -9.14 -9.81 0.79
C PHE A 126 -9.20 -8.41 0.19
N GLN A 127 -10.03 -7.51 0.72
CA GLN A 127 -10.10 -6.11 0.27
C GLN A 127 -8.76 -5.39 0.41
N VAL A 128 -8.11 -5.50 1.57
CA VAL A 128 -6.80 -4.90 1.83
C VAL A 128 -5.73 -5.46 0.86
N TRP A 129 -5.82 -6.74 0.52
CA TRP A 129 -4.94 -7.37 -0.45
C TRP A 129 -5.14 -6.85 -1.87
N MET A 130 -6.40 -6.75 -2.31
CA MET A 130 -6.76 -6.32 -3.66
C MET A 130 -6.31 -4.91 -4.01
N ARG A 131 -6.15 -4.04 -3.01
CA ARG A 131 -5.56 -2.72 -3.19
C ARG A 131 -4.06 -2.84 -3.50
N THR A 132 -3.67 -2.66 -4.75
CA THR A 132 -2.27 -2.77 -5.19
C THR A 132 -1.35 -1.80 -4.47
N SER A 133 -0.19 -2.30 -4.05
CA SER A 133 0.89 -1.47 -3.52
C SER A 133 1.83 -1.06 -4.65
N TRP A 134 2.31 0.18 -4.62
CA TRP A 134 3.22 0.70 -5.65
C TRP A 134 4.66 0.18 -5.51
N TYR A 135 5.10 -0.10 -4.28
CA TYR A 135 6.46 -0.54 -3.98
C TYR A 135 6.56 -2.06 -3.84
N PRO A 136 7.70 -2.69 -4.19
CA PRO A 136 7.92 -4.13 -4.01
C PRO A 136 7.99 -4.53 -2.54
N THR A 137 8.46 -3.63 -1.67
CA THR A 137 8.36 -3.76 -0.23
C THR A 137 7.12 -3.01 0.25
N PHE A 138 6.09 -3.76 0.66
CA PHE A 138 4.83 -3.18 1.10
C PHE A 138 4.34 -3.83 2.40
N ARG A 139 3.38 -3.18 3.04
CA ARG A 139 2.73 -3.66 4.26
C ARG A 139 1.23 -3.72 4.03
N LYS A 140 0.59 -4.73 4.58
CA LYS A 140 -0.86 -4.93 4.56
C LYS A 140 -1.34 -4.99 5.99
N LEU A 141 -2.44 -4.30 6.29
CA LEU A 141 -3.03 -4.30 7.62
C LEU A 141 -3.78 -5.62 7.83
N TRP A 142 -3.40 -6.38 8.85
CA TRP A 142 -4.09 -7.63 9.22
C TRP A 142 -5.18 -7.38 10.27
N GLY A 143 -4.89 -6.58 11.28
CA GLY A 143 -5.81 -6.28 12.36
C GLY A 143 -5.41 -4.99 13.04
N LYS A 144 -6.38 -4.36 13.70
CA LYS A 144 -6.12 -3.16 14.49
C LYS A 144 -6.94 -3.21 15.77
N ASN A 145 -6.37 -2.71 16.84
CA ASN A 145 -7.09 -2.46 18.08
C ASN A 145 -6.98 -0.97 18.41
N THR A 146 -8.12 -0.29 18.47
CA THR A 146 -8.20 1.14 18.76
C THR A 146 -8.74 1.45 20.16
N GLN A 147 -9.13 0.41 20.91
CA GLN A 147 -9.82 0.57 22.20
C GLN A 147 -8.86 0.36 23.38
N LEU A 148 -7.94 -0.60 23.27
CA LEU A 148 -7.05 -0.99 24.36
C LEU A 148 -5.59 -0.71 24.04
N ALA A 149 -4.89 -0.07 24.97
CA ALA A 149 -3.44 0.08 24.89
C ALA A 149 -2.75 -1.26 25.19
N MET A 150 -1.71 -1.58 24.42
CA MET A 150 -0.93 -2.78 24.62
C MET A 150 0.03 -2.58 25.81
N GLU A 151 -0.05 -3.46 26.82
CA GLU A 151 0.81 -3.38 28.00
C GLU A 151 2.26 -3.81 27.68
N PRO A 152 3.28 -3.26 28.37
CA PRO A 152 4.65 -3.71 28.19
C PRO A 152 4.83 -5.13 28.71
N GLY A 153 5.31 -6.03 27.86
CA GLY A 153 5.55 -7.42 28.24
C GLY A 153 5.99 -8.30 27.07
N ARG A 154 6.09 -9.62 27.34
CA ARG A 154 6.41 -10.61 26.30
C ARG A 154 5.12 -11.15 25.72
N TYR A 155 4.97 -11.05 24.41
CA TYR A 155 3.80 -11.58 23.70
C TYR A 155 4.17 -12.79 22.85
N GLN A 156 3.25 -13.73 22.74
CA GLN A 156 3.33 -14.86 21.83
C GLN A 156 2.18 -14.78 20.83
N MET A 157 2.49 -15.04 19.56
CA MET A 157 1.51 -15.28 18.50
C MET A 157 1.86 -16.57 17.77
N GLU A 158 0.84 -17.25 17.29
CA GLU A 158 0.91 -18.39 16.42
C GLU A 158 0.64 -17.95 14.98
N LEU A 159 1.38 -18.55 14.04
CA LEU A 159 1.33 -18.19 12.63
C LEU A 159 1.23 -19.47 11.80
N ASP A 160 0.24 -19.53 10.93
CA ASP A 160 0.17 -20.56 9.90
C ASP A 160 0.73 -20.00 8.59
N MET A 161 1.89 -20.51 8.18
CA MET A 161 2.63 -20.05 7.01
C MET A 161 2.20 -20.79 5.73
N ASN A 162 0.98 -20.56 5.26
CA ASN A 162 0.42 -21.21 4.08
C ASN A 162 0.86 -20.57 2.74
N TYR A 163 1.42 -19.37 2.76
CA TYR A 163 1.86 -18.63 1.57
C TYR A 163 3.38 -18.83 1.32
N PRO A 164 3.78 -19.57 0.27
CA PRO A 164 5.19 -19.86 -0.02
C PRO A 164 5.86 -18.67 -0.71
N ILE A 165 6.72 -17.96 0.01
CA ILE A 165 7.44 -16.77 -0.52
C ILE A 165 8.83 -17.14 -1.04
N GLN A 166 9.40 -18.25 -0.57
CA GLN A 166 10.78 -18.65 -0.92
C GLN A 166 10.95 -18.88 -2.42
N SER A 167 9.93 -19.39 -3.11
CA SER A 167 9.93 -19.58 -4.56
C SER A 167 10.04 -18.27 -5.35
N TYR A 168 9.63 -17.14 -4.75
CA TYR A 168 9.67 -15.82 -5.35
C TYR A 168 10.92 -15.02 -4.93
N GLY A 169 11.80 -15.60 -4.09
CA GLY A 169 12.99 -14.92 -3.57
C GLY A 169 12.70 -13.77 -2.61
N GLY A 170 11.49 -13.72 -2.04
CA GLY A 170 11.07 -12.65 -1.13
C GLY A 170 11.22 -13.01 0.35
N THR A 171 10.89 -12.06 1.22
CA THR A 171 10.81 -12.24 2.68
C THR A 171 9.49 -11.71 3.22
N LYS A 172 8.92 -12.38 4.23
CA LYS A 172 7.80 -11.86 5.03
C LYS A 172 8.25 -11.52 6.44
N ALA A 173 7.64 -10.48 7.00
CA ALA A 173 7.84 -10.07 8.37
C ALA A 173 6.54 -9.50 8.93
N ILE A 174 6.35 -9.64 10.24
CA ILE A 174 5.25 -9.01 10.97
C ILE A 174 5.77 -7.75 11.64
N ILE A 175 4.97 -6.70 11.57
CA ILE A 175 5.31 -5.40 12.13
C ILE A 175 4.15 -4.95 13.00
N LEU A 176 4.43 -4.79 14.29
CA LEU A 176 3.53 -4.16 15.24
C LEU A 176 3.90 -2.67 15.30
N THR A 177 2.96 -1.81 14.92
CA THR A 177 3.16 -0.35 14.89
C THR A 177 1.95 0.34 15.51
N SER A 178 2.19 1.45 16.19
CA SER A 178 1.16 2.37 16.63
C SER A 178 1.13 3.56 15.68
N THR A 179 -0.05 3.87 15.14
CA THR A 179 -0.21 5.04 14.27
C THR A 179 -0.29 6.32 15.10
N SER A 180 0.46 7.35 14.71
CA SER A 180 0.29 8.71 15.23
C SER A 180 -0.59 9.53 14.27
N PHE A 181 -0.90 10.78 14.63
CA PHE A 181 -1.63 11.71 13.74
C PHE A 181 -0.98 11.82 12.35
N LEU A 182 0.35 11.81 12.30
CA LEU A 182 1.12 11.89 11.05
C LEU A 182 1.31 10.53 10.35
N GLY A 183 0.71 9.46 10.90
CA GLY A 183 0.84 8.09 10.42
C GLY A 183 1.93 7.30 11.14
N ASP A 184 2.56 6.38 10.39
CA ASP A 184 3.65 5.54 10.87
C ASP A 184 4.97 6.29 10.97
N ARG A 185 5.93 5.72 11.70
CA ARG A 185 7.27 6.27 11.89
C ARG A 185 7.99 6.49 10.55
N ASN A 186 8.01 7.74 10.08
CA ASN A 186 8.69 8.13 8.84
C ASN A 186 9.48 9.43 9.03
N SER A 187 10.81 9.32 9.13
CA SER A 187 11.71 10.47 9.28
C SER A 187 11.90 11.29 8.01
N PHE A 188 11.54 10.76 6.82
CA PHE A 188 11.72 11.45 5.54
C PHE A 188 11.01 12.81 5.54
N MET A 189 9.77 12.84 6.03
CA MET A 189 8.98 14.07 6.07
C MET A 189 9.67 15.14 6.91
N GLY A 190 10.18 14.79 8.09
CA GLY A 190 10.92 15.71 8.95
C GLY A 190 12.17 16.28 8.27
N TYR A 191 12.97 15.43 7.63
CA TYR A 191 14.16 15.89 6.90
C TYR A 191 13.82 16.78 5.70
N ALA A 192 12.74 16.50 4.97
CA ALA A 192 12.30 17.32 3.85
C ALA A 192 11.93 18.76 4.30
N TRP A 193 11.22 18.91 5.41
CA TRP A 193 10.87 20.23 5.94
C TRP A 193 12.10 20.99 6.48
N ILE A 194 13.01 20.31 7.18
CA ILE A 194 14.24 20.93 7.70
C ILE A 194 15.12 21.41 6.55
N THR A 195 15.34 20.57 5.53
CA THR A 195 16.18 20.92 4.37
C THR A 195 15.59 22.09 3.59
N MET A 196 14.28 22.12 3.35
CA MET A 196 13.60 23.27 2.73
C MET A 196 13.74 24.55 3.57
N GLY A 197 13.60 24.44 4.90
CA GLY A 197 13.82 25.55 5.83
C GLY A 197 15.25 26.10 5.76
N CYS A 198 16.26 25.22 5.71
CA CYS A 198 17.66 25.62 5.56
C CYS A 198 17.93 26.33 4.23
N ILE A 199 17.35 25.86 3.12
CA ILE A 199 17.48 26.50 1.81
C ILE A 199 16.86 27.90 1.85
N CYS A 200 15.66 28.04 2.40
CA CYS A 200 14.98 29.32 2.53
C CYS A 200 15.76 30.30 3.42
N ALA A 201 16.27 29.83 4.56
CA ALA A 201 17.09 30.64 5.46
C ALA A 201 18.41 31.10 4.80
N ALA A 202 19.08 30.22 4.06
CA ALA A 202 20.30 30.57 3.33
C ALA A 202 20.03 31.65 2.27
N LEU A 203 18.96 31.51 1.48
CA LEU A 203 18.53 32.54 0.52
C LEU A 203 18.17 33.85 1.23
N GLY A 204 17.49 33.79 2.38
CA GLY A 204 17.18 34.95 3.20
C GLY A 204 18.42 35.71 3.65
N ILE A 205 19.45 35.00 4.13
CA ILE A 205 20.74 35.60 4.53
C ILE A 205 21.44 36.23 3.33
N ILE A 206 21.44 35.55 2.17
CA ILE A 206 22.05 36.08 0.93
C ILE A 206 21.35 37.37 0.50
N PHE A 207 20.02 37.38 0.46
CA PHE A 207 19.25 38.57 0.08
C PHE A 207 19.39 39.71 1.09
N LEU A 208 19.42 39.39 2.38
CA LEU A 208 19.66 40.37 3.43
C LEU A 208 21.07 40.98 3.30
N GLY A 209 22.10 40.16 3.13
CA GLY A 209 23.47 40.62 2.91
C GLY A 209 23.60 41.48 1.64
N ALA A 210 22.98 41.07 0.54
CA ALA A 210 22.95 41.85 -0.69
C ALA A 210 22.26 43.22 -0.51
N ASN A 211 21.16 43.26 0.25
CA ASN A 211 20.43 44.49 0.54
C ASN A 211 21.23 45.42 1.45
N CYS A 212 21.97 44.89 2.42
CA CYS A 212 22.85 45.67 3.31
C CYS A 212 24.10 46.22 2.60
N ILE A 213 24.71 45.45 1.68
CA ILE A 213 25.93 45.87 0.96
C ILE A 213 25.60 46.85 -0.17
N LYS A 214 24.48 46.66 -0.90
CA LYS A 214 24.03 47.55 -1.97
C LYS A 214 22.57 47.97 -1.73
N PRO A 215 22.30 48.84 -0.75
CA PRO A 215 20.96 49.34 -0.50
C PRO A 215 20.50 50.17 -1.70
N ARG A 216 19.64 49.60 -2.54
CA ARG A 216 18.95 50.34 -3.59
C ARG A 216 17.76 51.06 -2.97
N LYS A 217 17.63 52.36 -3.21
CA LYS A 217 16.42 53.10 -2.86
C LYS A 217 15.25 52.51 -3.65
N LEU A 218 14.16 52.17 -2.97
CA LEU A 218 12.93 51.76 -3.66
C LEU A 218 12.43 52.95 -4.49
N GLY A 219 12.22 52.75 -5.79
CA GLY A 219 11.66 53.76 -6.69
C GLY A 219 12.65 54.75 -7.32
N ASP A 220 13.97 54.46 -7.32
CA ASP A 220 14.95 55.33 -7.97
C ASP A 220 14.78 55.37 -9.51
N HIS A 221 14.46 56.57 -10.02
CA HIS A 221 14.19 56.82 -11.45
C HIS A 221 15.43 56.76 -12.34
N THR A 222 16.65 56.73 -11.77
CA THR A 222 17.90 56.63 -12.55
C THR A 222 18.09 55.28 -13.25
N TYR A 223 17.39 54.23 -12.82
CA TYR A 223 17.42 52.91 -13.45
C TYR A 223 16.30 52.65 -14.46
N LEU A 224 15.48 53.67 -14.74
CA LEU A 224 14.46 53.56 -15.79
C LEU A 224 15.15 53.52 -17.16
N SER A 225 14.79 52.55 -17.99
CA SER A 225 15.46 52.29 -19.27
C SER A 225 15.50 53.51 -20.21
N TRP A 226 14.49 54.38 -20.13
CA TRP A 226 14.42 55.63 -20.89
C TRP A 226 15.30 56.76 -20.35
N ASN A 227 15.68 56.74 -19.07
CA ASN A 227 16.66 57.67 -18.49
C ASN A 227 18.10 57.24 -18.79
N GLN A 228 18.35 55.95 -19.00
CA GLN A 228 19.70 55.42 -19.24
C GLN A 228 20.17 55.60 -20.69
N GLY A 229 19.25 55.86 -21.63
CA GLY A 229 19.56 56.22 -23.01
C GLY A 229 19.90 57.71 -23.21
N ALA A 230 19.66 58.57 -22.21
CA ALA A 230 19.90 60.01 -22.29
C ALA A 230 21.29 60.39 -21.76
N GLY A 231 22.33 59.67 -22.18
CA GLY A 231 23.72 60.07 -21.99
C GLY A 231 24.17 60.95 -23.15
N GLY A 232 23.95 62.26 -23.04
CA GLY A 232 24.39 63.23 -24.06
C GLY A 232 24.19 64.70 -23.71
N GLY A 233 24.66 65.17 -22.54
CA GLY A 233 24.93 66.60 -22.33
C GLY A 233 24.71 67.11 -20.90
N PRO A 234 25.61 67.93 -20.34
CA PRO A 234 25.41 68.58 -19.06
C PRO A 234 24.42 69.73 -19.22
N THR A 235 23.22 69.63 -18.63
CA THR A 235 22.36 70.80 -18.46
C THR A 235 22.84 71.58 -17.24
N SER A 236 23.83 72.44 -17.48
CA SER A 236 24.09 73.55 -16.57
C SER A 236 22.88 74.49 -16.57
N GLY A 237 22.36 74.79 -15.37
CA GLY A 237 21.74 76.06 -15.02
C GLY A 237 20.50 76.49 -15.79
N ALA A 238 19.35 76.40 -15.13
CA ALA A 238 18.36 77.48 -15.17
C ALA A 238 17.56 77.46 -13.87
N ALA A 239 18.03 78.25 -12.89
CA ALA A 239 17.14 78.76 -11.87
C ALA A 239 16.10 79.65 -12.56
N HIS A 240 14.82 79.36 -12.36
CA HIS A 240 13.73 80.25 -12.74
C HIS A 240 13.22 80.92 -11.46
N PRO A 241 13.28 82.26 -11.34
CA PRO A 241 12.67 82.97 -10.23
C PRO A 241 11.18 83.20 -10.49
N GLU A 242 10.47 83.36 -9.36
CA GLU A 242 9.06 83.70 -9.12
C GLU A 242 7.99 82.64 -9.43
#